data_AF-A0A239R371-F1
#
_entry.id   AF-A0A239R371-F1
#
_cell.length_a   1.000
_cell.length_b   1.000
_cell.length_c   1.000
_cell.angle_alpha   90.00
_cell.angle_beta   90.00
_cell.angle_gamma   90.00
#
_symmetry.space_group_name_H-M   'P 1'
#
loop_
_entity.id
_entity.type
_entity.pdbx_description
1 polymer ?
#
loop_
_entity_poly.entity_id
_entity_poly.type
_entity_poly.pdbx_seq_one_letter_code
_entity_poly.pdbx_strand_id
1 'polypeptide(L)'
;MVISDEIKQRRKEIREQAKTILIGQVLSHPYFPHDIYINMSGIKEWLNQPHKHYIEKNEALLNLPSLLNDAEYLGSVTDPKGRDYIIASHLFKASINEDSSWIIVNETIWGECWVHSISDNIPDTKKDL
;
A
#
# COMPACT_ATOMS: atom_id res chain seq x y z
N MET A 1 21.26 -2.44 1.82
CA MET A 1 21.21 -2.34 0.34
C MET A 1 21.82 -1.01 -0.07
N VAL A 2 22.85 -1.02 -0.92
CA VAL A 2 23.39 0.22 -1.51
C VAL A 2 22.50 0.58 -2.70
N ILE A 3 21.82 1.73 -2.65
CA ILE A 3 20.92 2.16 -3.71
C ILE A 3 21.75 2.88 -4.78
N SER A 4 21.82 2.28 -5.99
CA SER A 4 22.49 2.91 -7.14
C SER A 4 21.75 4.16 -7.60
N ASP A 5 22.43 5.04 -8.32
CA ASP A 5 21.80 6.25 -8.87
C ASP A 5 20.70 5.93 -9.89
N GLU A 6 20.84 4.81 -10.61
CA GLU A 6 19.80 4.27 -11.50
C GLU A 6 18.52 3.94 -10.72
N ILE A 7 18.63 3.25 -9.58
CA ILE A 7 17.46 2.92 -8.73
C ILE A 7 16.82 4.20 -8.19
N LYS A 8 17.63 5.21 -7.80
CA LYS A 8 17.10 6.51 -7.35
C LYS A 8 16.36 7.24 -8.48
N GLN A 9 16.91 7.19 -9.69
CA GLN A 9 16.31 7.83 -10.86
C GLN A 9 15.00 7.12 -11.24
N ARG A 10 15.02 5.79 -11.32
CA ARG A 10 13.82 4.99 -11.61
C ARG A 10 12.72 5.23 -10.58
N ARG A 11 13.06 5.35 -9.29
CA ARG A 11 12.09 5.71 -8.23
C ARG A 11 11.43 7.07 -8.48
N LYS A 12 12.14 8.06 -9.02
CA LYS A 12 11.55 9.36 -9.36
C LYS A 12 10.57 9.22 -10.53
N GLU A 13 10.94 8.44 -11.55
CA GLU A 13 10.07 8.17 -12.70
C GLU A 13 8.79 7.44 -12.27
N ILE A 14 8.92 6.37 -11.48
CA ILE A 14 7.79 5.63 -10.92
C ILE A 14 6.86 6.58 -10.16
N ARG A 15 7.42 7.50 -9.37
CA ARG A 15 6.61 8.47 -8.63
C ARG A 15 5.76 9.36 -9.53
N GLU A 16 6.34 9.91 -10.61
CA GLU A 16 5.61 10.76 -11.56
C GLU A 16 4.60 9.96 -12.39
N GLN A 17 4.92 8.72 -12.74
CA GLN A 17 3.99 7.80 -13.41
C GLN A 17 2.82 7.47 -12.49
N ALA A 18 3.09 6.98 -11.28
CA ALA A 18 2.09 6.67 -10.26
C ALA A 18 1.18 7.85 -9.94
N LYS A 19 1.74 9.06 -9.87
CA LYS A 19 0.93 10.29 -9.70
C LYS A 19 -0.07 10.47 -10.84
N THR A 20 0.37 10.27 -12.09
CA THR A 20 -0.48 10.44 -13.27
C THR A 20 -1.59 9.40 -13.35
N ILE A 21 -1.28 8.14 -13.02
CA ILE A 21 -2.24 7.03 -13.18
C ILE A 21 -3.17 6.85 -11.98
N LEU A 22 -2.71 7.09 -10.75
CA LEU A 22 -3.46 6.71 -9.54
C LEU A 22 -4.20 7.87 -8.87
N ILE A 23 -3.73 9.11 -8.99
CA ILE A 23 -4.36 10.24 -8.29
C ILE A 23 -5.71 10.56 -8.94
N GLY A 24 -6.78 10.50 -8.14
CA GLY A 24 -8.16 10.68 -8.60
C GLY A 24 -8.79 9.40 -9.17
N GLN A 25 -8.03 8.30 -9.25
CA GLN A 25 -8.58 7.00 -9.60
C GLN A 25 -9.24 6.36 -8.38
N VAL A 26 -10.41 5.74 -8.60
CA VAL A 26 -11.04 4.84 -7.64
C VAL A 26 -10.45 3.44 -7.82
N LEU A 27 -9.89 2.89 -6.76
CA LEU A 27 -9.42 1.50 -6.66
C LEU A 27 -10.51 0.67 -5.97
N SER A 28 -10.66 -0.59 -6.37
CA SER A 28 -11.69 -1.48 -5.82
C SER A 28 -11.14 -2.88 -5.59
N HIS A 29 -11.75 -3.60 -4.66
CA HIS A 29 -11.46 -5.00 -4.37
C HIS A 29 -12.78 -5.79 -4.20
N PRO A 30 -12.92 -7.01 -4.73
CA PRO A 30 -14.21 -7.71 -4.80
C PRO A 30 -14.89 -7.97 -3.44
N TYR A 31 -14.10 -8.12 -2.38
CA TYR A 31 -14.60 -8.37 -1.02
C TYR A 31 -14.41 -7.18 -0.07
N PHE A 32 -14.16 -5.98 -0.61
CA PHE A 32 -14.06 -4.76 0.19
C PHE A 32 -15.07 -3.73 -0.34
N PRO A 33 -16.15 -3.42 0.40
CA PRO A 33 -17.30 -2.70 -0.14
C PRO A 33 -17.13 -1.17 -0.20
N HIS A 34 -15.91 -0.66 0.01
CA HIS A 34 -15.61 0.76 0.00
C HIS A 34 -14.65 1.12 -1.13
N ASP A 35 -14.83 2.31 -1.69
CA ASP A 35 -13.89 2.90 -2.64
C ASP A 35 -12.55 3.14 -1.95
N ILE A 36 -11.46 2.72 -2.60
CA ILE A 36 -10.10 2.93 -2.12
C ILE A 36 -9.42 3.97 -2.98
N TYR A 37 -8.72 4.90 -2.33
CA TYR A 37 -7.98 5.96 -2.98
C TYR A 37 -6.51 5.93 -2.59
N ILE A 38 -5.66 6.59 -3.36
CA ILE A 38 -4.29 6.88 -2.96
C ILE A 38 -4.00 8.35 -3.21
N ASN A 39 -3.27 8.97 -2.29
CA ASN A 39 -2.81 10.35 -2.42
C ASN A 39 -1.29 10.41 -2.58
N MET A 40 -0.76 11.62 -2.78
CA MET A 40 0.68 11.79 -2.96
C MET A 40 1.49 11.35 -1.72
N SER A 41 0.92 11.44 -0.52
CA SER A 41 1.58 10.95 0.69
C SER A 41 1.66 9.42 0.70
N GLY A 42 0.59 8.71 0.33
CA GLY A 42 0.58 7.24 0.19
C GLY A 42 1.59 6.74 -0.86
N ILE A 43 1.67 7.40 -2.02
CA ILE A 43 2.70 7.10 -3.04
C ILE A 43 4.11 7.28 -2.45
N LYS A 44 4.36 8.38 -1.74
CA LYS A 44 5.68 8.62 -1.12
C LYS A 44 6.01 7.56 -0.09
N GLU A 45 5.05 7.22 0.75
CA GLU A 45 5.18 6.24 1.82
C GLU A 45 5.48 4.86 1.24
N TRP A 46 4.71 4.41 0.26
CA TRP A 46 4.98 3.17 -0.49
C TRP A 46 6.41 3.12 -1.01
N LEU A 47 6.88 4.18 -1.66
CA LEU A 47 8.23 4.24 -2.24
C LEU A 47 9.36 4.42 -1.20
N ASN A 48 9.04 4.88 0.02
CA ASN A 48 10.01 5.10 1.10
C ASN A 48 10.13 3.89 2.02
N GLN A 49 9.07 3.09 2.17
CA GLN A 49 9.05 1.97 3.09
C GLN A 49 10.15 0.95 2.75
N PRO A 50 10.99 0.56 3.72
CA PRO A 50 11.90 -0.56 3.58
C PRO A 50 11.14 -1.82 3.16
N HIS A 51 11.75 -2.62 2.28
CA HIS A 51 11.17 -3.85 1.79
C HIS A 51 12.29 -4.73 1.24
N LYS A 52 12.25 -6.03 1.48
CA LYS A 52 13.22 -7.00 0.95
C LYS A 52 13.33 -6.95 -0.58
N HIS A 53 12.18 -6.81 -1.25
CA HIS A 53 12.04 -6.65 -2.70
C HIS A 53 11.82 -5.18 -3.07
N TYR A 54 12.81 -4.34 -2.81
CA TYR A 54 12.65 -2.88 -2.91
C TYR A 54 12.27 -2.43 -4.33
N ILE A 55 12.91 -3.01 -5.35
CA ILE A 55 12.72 -2.62 -6.75
C ILE A 55 11.35 -3.09 -7.22
N GLU A 56 11.02 -4.36 -7.00
CA GLU A 56 9.79 -5.01 -7.42
C GLU A 56 8.58 -4.37 -6.75
N LYS A 57 8.68 -4.06 -5.45
CA LYS A 57 7.65 -3.30 -4.72
C LYS A 57 7.42 -1.92 -5.34
N ASN A 58 8.48 -1.20 -5.72
CA ASN A 58 8.33 0.11 -6.34
C ASN A 58 7.65 0.00 -7.72
N GLU A 59 8.04 -0.97 -8.56
CA GLU A 59 7.41 -1.20 -9.86
C GLU A 59 5.94 -1.62 -9.71
N ALA A 60 5.63 -2.46 -8.71
CA ALA A 60 4.28 -2.92 -8.43
C ALA A 60 3.29 -1.78 -8.12
N LEU A 61 3.77 -0.62 -7.66
CA LEU A 61 2.93 0.57 -7.48
C LEU A 61 2.24 1.00 -8.78
N LEU A 62 2.90 0.83 -9.93
CA LEU A 62 2.34 1.18 -11.23
C LEU A 62 1.17 0.28 -11.64
N ASN A 63 1.09 -0.92 -11.04
CA ASN A 63 0.04 -1.89 -11.25
C ASN A 63 -0.85 -2.05 -10.01
N LEU A 64 -0.87 -1.05 -9.12
CA LEU A 64 -1.64 -1.08 -7.87
C LEU A 64 -3.12 -1.47 -8.07
N PRO A 65 -3.85 -1.00 -9.10
CA PRO A 65 -5.25 -1.41 -9.29
C PRO A 65 -5.42 -2.92 -9.41
N SER A 66 -4.60 -3.59 -10.23
CA SER A 66 -4.64 -5.04 -10.41
C SER A 66 -4.10 -5.76 -9.18
N LEU A 67 -2.96 -5.30 -8.64
CA LEU A 67 -2.37 -5.88 -7.43
C LEU A 67 -3.33 -5.89 -6.25
N LEU A 68 -4.10 -4.81 -6.08
CA LEU A 68 -5.10 -4.68 -5.01
C LEU A 68 -6.33 -5.55 -5.30
N ASN A 69 -6.76 -5.65 -6.55
CA ASN A 69 -7.91 -6.48 -6.94
C ASN A 69 -7.65 -7.98 -6.68
N ASP A 70 -6.43 -8.43 -6.94
CA ASP A 70 -6.00 -9.83 -6.79
C ASP A 70 -5.55 -10.20 -5.37
N ALA A 71 -5.40 -9.21 -4.48
CA ALA A 71 -4.92 -9.44 -3.12
C ALA A 71 -5.95 -10.18 -2.25
N GLU A 72 -5.48 -10.93 -1.26
CA GLU A 72 -6.33 -11.55 -0.25
C GLU A 72 -6.67 -10.54 0.85
N TYR A 73 -7.95 -10.16 1.00
CA TYR A 73 -8.37 -9.30 2.10
C TYR A 73 -8.38 -10.06 3.43
N LEU A 74 -7.57 -9.60 4.37
CA LEU A 74 -7.31 -10.27 5.65
C LEU A 74 -8.12 -9.69 6.83
N GLY A 75 -8.97 -8.70 6.59
CA GLY A 75 -9.70 -7.96 7.61
C GLY A 75 -9.00 -6.66 8.02
N SER A 76 -9.47 -6.08 9.13
CA SER A 76 -8.97 -4.83 9.66
C SER A 76 -8.57 -4.92 11.12
N VAL A 77 -7.78 -3.96 11.56
CA VAL A 77 -7.33 -3.78 12.93
C VAL A 77 -7.55 -2.34 13.34
N THR A 78 -7.90 -2.08 14.60
CA THR A 78 -7.96 -0.70 15.13
C THR A 78 -6.59 -0.05 14.99
N ASP A 79 -6.54 1.26 14.72
CA ASP A 79 -5.28 1.95 14.41
C ASP A 79 -4.19 1.62 15.43
N PRO A 80 -3.11 0.92 15.02
CA PRO A 80 -2.08 0.46 15.95
C PRO A 80 -1.31 1.61 16.59
N LYS A 81 -1.38 2.79 15.97
CA LYS A 81 -0.68 4.00 16.38
C LYS A 81 -1.55 4.97 17.18
N GLY A 82 -2.83 4.63 17.41
CA GLY A 82 -3.75 5.46 18.20
C GLY A 82 -3.96 6.87 17.63
N ARG A 83 -3.95 7.03 16.31
CA ARG A 83 -4.24 8.30 15.64
C ARG A 83 -5.74 8.52 15.63
N ASP A 84 -6.17 9.61 16.25
CA ASP A 84 -7.59 9.94 16.45
C ASP A 84 -8.43 10.03 15.17
N TYR A 85 -7.81 10.17 14.00
CA TYR A 85 -8.49 10.30 12.72
C TYR A 85 -8.56 9.00 11.90
N ILE A 86 -7.93 7.91 12.35
CA ILE A 86 -7.96 6.59 11.69
C ILE A 86 -8.69 5.61 12.59
N ILE A 87 -9.77 5.04 12.07
CA ILE A 87 -10.61 4.09 12.83
C ILE A 87 -10.19 2.65 12.58
N ALA A 88 -9.66 2.35 11.39
CA ALA A 88 -9.22 1.01 11.03
C ALA A 88 -8.05 1.04 10.04
N SER A 89 -7.21 0.00 10.12
CA SER A 89 -6.20 -0.34 9.11
C SER A 89 -6.58 -1.68 8.50
N HIS A 90 -6.98 -1.66 7.24
CA HIS A 90 -7.32 -2.83 6.43
C HIS A 90 -6.07 -3.44 5.81
N LEU A 91 -5.98 -4.77 5.87
CA LEU A 91 -4.82 -5.51 5.38
C LEU A 91 -5.20 -6.33 4.14
N PHE A 92 -4.47 -6.13 3.06
CA PHE A 92 -4.58 -6.90 1.83
C PHE A 92 -3.25 -7.59 1.56
N LYS A 93 -3.24 -8.92 1.57
CA LYS A 93 -2.04 -9.71 1.31
C LYS A 93 -1.88 -9.91 -0.19
N ALA A 94 -0.77 -9.41 -0.72
CA ALA A 94 -0.38 -9.54 -2.11
C ALA A 94 0.95 -10.31 -2.23
N SER A 95 1.33 -10.67 -3.44
CA SER A 95 2.64 -11.23 -3.73
C SER A 95 3.53 -10.19 -4.41
N ILE A 96 4.72 -9.97 -3.87
CA ILE A 96 5.79 -9.19 -4.51
C ILE A 96 6.98 -10.12 -4.64
N ASN A 97 7.37 -10.43 -5.89
CA ASN A 97 8.47 -11.36 -6.18
C ASN A 97 8.31 -12.69 -5.43
N GLU A 98 7.13 -13.32 -5.58
CA GLU A 98 6.71 -14.60 -4.96
C GLU A 98 6.55 -14.59 -3.43
N ASP A 99 7.01 -13.53 -2.77
CA ASP A 99 6.90 -13.38 -1.34
C ASP A 99 5.65 -12.60 -0.92
N SER A 100 5.14 -12.92 0.27
CA SER A 100 4.01 -12.18 0.84
C SER A 100 4.39 -10.75 1.22
N SER A 101 3.53 -9.82 0.83
CA SER A 101 3.54 -8.42 1.24
C SER A 101 2.13 -7.98 1.61
N TRP A 102 2.01 -6.99 2.48
CA TRP A 102 0.73 -6.49 2.98
C TRP A 102 0.53 -5.04 2.56
N ILE A 103 -0.45 -4.80 1.69
CA ILE A 103 -0.94 -3.46 1.39
C ILE A 103 -1.83 -3.02 2.55
N ILE A 104 -1.56 -1.82 3.06
CA ILE A 104 -2.25 -1.24 4.21
C ILE A 104 -3.12 -0.09 3.69
N VAL A 105 -4.42 -0.19 3.95
CA VAL A 105 -5.41 0.85 3.64
C VAL A 105 -5.98 1.37 4.95
N ASN A 106 -5.85 2.67 5.22
CA ASN A 106 -6.41 3.29 6.42
C ASN A 106 -7.81 3.81 6.13
N GLU A 107 -8.76 3.47 6.99
CA GLU A 107 -10.09 4.06 7.03
C GLU A 107 -10.10 5.23 8.01
N THR A 108 -10.57 6.39 7.56
CA THR A 108 -10.69 7.58 8.41
C THR A 108 -12.00 7.58 9.20
N ILE A 109 -12.11 8.46 10.18
CA ILE A 109 -13.38 8.73 10.90
C ILE A 109 -14.54 9.16 9.98
N TRP A 110 -14.25 9.54 8.74
CA TRP A 110 -15.23 9.92 7.73
C TRP A 110 -15.60 8.77 6.77
N GLY A 111 -15.07 7.57 7.01
CA GLY A 111 -15.29 6.39 6.16
C GLY A 111 -14.47 6.37 4.86
N GLU A 112 -13.49 7.27 4.72
CA GLU A 112 -12.63 7.31 3.53
C GLU A 112 -11.51 6.29 3.65
N CYS A 113 -11.29 5.49 2.61
CA CYS A 113 -10.27 4.45 2.58
C CYS A 113 -9.07 4.86 1.72
N TRP A 114 -7.90 4.99 2.33
CA TRP A 114 -6.69 5.47 1.68
C TRP A 114 -5.54 4.46 1.76
N VAL A 115 -4.98 4.06 0.62
CA VAL A 115 -3.73 3.31 0.57
C VAL A 115 -2.64 4.11 1.28
N HIS A 116 -2.14 3.53 2.37
CA HIS A 116 -1.13 4.15 3.21
C HIS A 116 0.27 3.68 2.82
N SER A 117 0.47 2.37 2.71
CA SER A 117 1.79 1.77 2.47
C SER A 117 1.68 0.29 2.06
N ILE A 118 2.84 -0.34 1.86
CA ILE A 118 3.01 -1.79 1.73
C ILE A 118 4.16 -2.24 2.65
N SER A 119 4.05 -3.42 3.24
CA SER A 119 5.09 -4.01 4.12
C SER A 119 5.43 -5.44 3.69
N ASP A 120 6.68 -5.85 3.88
CA ASP A 120 7.15 -7.25 3.80
C ASP A 120 7.07 -7.98 5.15
N ASN A 121 6.57 -7.30 6.18
CA ASN A 121 6.30 -7.88 7.48
C ASN A 121 4.81 -7.82 7.74
N ILE A 122 4.26 -8.88 8.34
CA ILE A 122 2.90 -8.81 8.85
C ILE A 122 2.86 -7.70 9.90
N PRO A 123 1.97 -6.71 9.78
CA PRO A 123 1.85 -5.68 10.81
C PRO A 123 1.62 -6.33 12.17
N ASP A 124 2.21 -5.78 13.24
CA ASP A 124 2.22 -6.33 14.60
C ASP A 124 0.82 -6.65 15.17
N THR A 125 -0.23 -6.24 14.47
CA THR A 125 -1.64 -6.40 14.82
C THR A 125 -2.23 -7.78 14.54
N LYS A 126 -1.47 -8.72 13.98
CA LYS A 126 -1.90 -10.12 13.78
C LYS A 126 -1.06 -11.16 14.55
N LYS A 127 -0.26 -10.76 15.55
CA LYS A 127 0.52 -11.73 16.34
C LYS A 127 -0.35 -12.71 17.15
N ASP A 128 -1.64 -12.42 17.31
CA ASP A 128 -2.57 -13.19 18.16
C ASP A 128 -3.81 -13.75 17.41
N LEU A 129 -3.73 -13.98 16.09
CA LEU A 129 -4.77 -14.71 15.34
C LEU A 129 -4.33 -16.15 15.02
#